data_AF-A0A819E4J4-F1
#
_entry.id   AF-A0A819E4J4-F1
#
_cell.length_a   1.000
_cell.length_b   1.000
_cell.length_c   1.000
_cell.angle_alpha   90.00
_cell.angle_beta   90.00
_cell.angle_gamma   90.00
#
_symmetry.space_group_name_H-M   'P 1'
#
loop_
_entity.id
_entity.type
_entity.pdbx_description
1 polymer ?
#
loop_
_entity_poly.entity_id
_entity_poly.type
_entity_poly.pdbx_seq_one_letter_code
_entity_poly.pdbx_strand_id
1 'polypeptide(L)'
;MLNINGDHCHPCEPEEIQIRKFKRAVQICAVNETTPIPQIYDEEATRIDPSTLSIASLLSQREISSALNTARRLQAPHIPDSQIFDIPESFTITLKNQRFYVLIR
;
A
#
# COMPACT_ATOMS: atom_id res chain seq x y z
N MET A 1 35.67 -51.60 -8.18
CA MET A 1 35.32 -50.42 -7.36
C MET A 1 33.92 -49.99 -7.77
N LEU A 2 32.92 -50.17 -6.91
CA LEU A 2 31.54 -49.76 -7.19
C LEU A 2 31.42 -48.26 -6.88
N ASN A 3 30.97 -47.48 -7.87
CA ASN A 3 30.79 -46.05 -7.77
C ASN A 3 29.57 -45.77 -6.86
N ILE A 4 29.80 -45.18 -5.68
CA ILE A 4 28.81 -45.01 -4.61
C ILE A 4 28.14 -43.62 -4.67
N ASN A 5 28.21 -42.92 -5.80
CA ASN A 5 27.44 -41.70 -6.00
C ASN A 5 26.01 -42.08 -6.40
N GLY A 6 25.32 -42.74 -5.48
CA GLY A 6 23.88 -42.92 -5.55
C GLY A 6 23.25 -41.57 -5.34
N ASP A 7 22.89 -40.91 -6.43
CA ASP A 7 21.94 -39.80 -6.38
C ASP A 7 20.63 -40.40 -5.88
N HIS A 8 20.37 -40.26 -4.58
CA HIS A 8 19.19 -40.81 -3.94
C HIS A 8 17.98 -40.00 -4.41
N CYS A 9 17.39 -40.40 -5.54
CA CYS A 9 16.06 -39.98 -5.92
C CYS A 9 15.08 -40.50 -4.86
N HIS A 10 14.85 -39.69 -3.82
CA HIS A 10 13.76 -39.93 -2.89
C HIS A 10 12.45 -39.87 -3.70
N PRO A 11 11.65 -40.94 -3.75
CA PRO A 11 10.31 -40.83 -4.33
C PRO A 11 9.56 -39.77 -3.51
N CYS A 12 9.03 -38.74 -4.18
CA CYS A 12 8.20 -37.74 -3.51
C CYS A 12 7.09 -38.47 -2.74
N GLU A 13 6.97 -38.16 -1.45
CA GLU A 13 5.89 -38.70 -0.63
C GLU A 13 4.54 -38.33 -1.29
N PRO A 14 3.52 -39.21 -1.22
CA PRO A 14 2.23 -38.98 -1.88
C PRO A 14 1.57 -37.65 -1.45
N GLU A 15 1.85 -37.20 -0.23
CA GLU A 15 1.44 -35.89 0.28
C GLU A 15 2.06 -34.72 -0.52
N GLU A 16 3.33 -34.81 -0.90
CA GLU A 16 4.01 -33.79 -1.71
C GLU A 16 3.45 -33.72 -3.13
N ILE A 17 3.04 -34.85 -3.70
CA ILE A 17 2.40 -34.93 -5.03
C ILE A 17 1.05 -34.20 -5.00
N GLN A 18 0.25 -34.42 -3.95
CA GLN A 18 -1.06 -33.77 -3.79
C GLN A 18 -0.90 -32.26 -3.57
N ILE A 19 0.04 -31.84 -2.73
CA ILE A 19 0.36 -30.43 -2.51
C ILE A 19 0.80 -29.76 -3.82
N ARG A 20 1.64 -30.42 -4.62
CA ARG A 20 2.07 -29.91 -5.93
C ARG A 20 0.90 -29.77 -6.90
N LYS A 21 -0.02 -30.73 -6.92
CA LYS A 21 -1.24 -30.69 -7.74
C LYS A 21 -2.15 -29.54 -7.33
N PHE A 22 -2.36 -29.35 -6.03
CA PHE A 22 -3.15 -28.25 -5.49
C PHE A 22 -2.53 -26.88 -5.84
N LYS A 23 -1.23 -26.69 -5.62
CA LYS A 23 -0.53 -25.44 -5.95
C LYS A 23 -0.67 -25.07 -7.44
N ARG A 24 -0.58 -26.05 -8.34
CA ARG A 24 -0.80 -25.81 -9.78
C ARG A 24 -2.23 -25.40 -10.08
N ALA A 25 -3.22 -26.06 -9.48
CA ALA A 25 -4.62 -25.69 -9.67
C ALA A 25 -4.88 -24.25 -9.24
N VAL A 26 -4.37 -23.85 -8.07
CA VAL A 26 -4.48 -22.47 -7.57
C VAL A 26 -3.81 -21.46 -8.50
N GLN A 27 -2.62 -21.77 -9.02
CA GLN A 27 -1.94 -20.90 -9.99
C GLN A 27 -2.74 -20.70 -11.28
N ILE A 28 -3.35 -21.78 -11.79
CA ILE A 28 -4.19 -21.71 -13.00
C ILE A 28 -5.44 -20.85 -12.74
N CYS A 29 -6.12 -21.05 -11.61
CA CYS A 29 -7.26 -20.21 -11.22
C CYS A 29 -6.85 -18.74 -11.10
N ALA A 30 -5.74 -18.46 -10.41
CA ALA A 30 -5.25 -17.10 -10.26
C ALA A 30 -4.96 -16.42 -11.62
N VAL A 31 -4.36 -17.13 -12.57
CA VAL A 31 -4.10 -16.58 -13.91
C VAL A 31 -5.39 -16.34 -14.70
N ASN A 32 -6.37 -17.22 -14.58
CA ASN A 32 -7.62 -17.12 -15.34
C ASN A 32 -8.60 -16.09 -14.78
N GLU A 33 -8.60 -15.91 -13.45
CA GLU A 33 -9.55 -15.03 -12.74
C GLU A 33 -8.98 -13.63 -12.46
N THR A 34 -7.66 -13.45 -12.57
CA THR A 34 -7.02 -12.14 -12.33
C THR A 34 -6.84 -11.41 -13.64
N THR A 35 -7.52 -10.27 -13.79
CA THR A 35 -7.22 -9.33 -14.86
C THR A 35 -5.78 -8.81 -14.71
N PRO A 36 -4.93 -8.93 -15.75
CA PRO A 36 -3.61 -8.31 -15.76
C PRO A 36 -3.67 -6.82 -15.43
N ILE A 37 -2.75 -6.36 -14.58
CA ILE A 37 -2.62 -4.94 -14.19
C ILE A 37 -2.65 -3.98 -15.40
N PRO A 38 -1.98 -4.27 -16.55
CA PRO A 38 -2.09 -3.41 -17.73
C PRO A 38 -3.51 -3.29 -18.28
N GLN A 39 -4.26 -4.39 -18.33
CA GLN A 39 -5.64 -4.39 -18.83
C GLN A 39 -6.57 -3.60 -17.91
N ILE A 40 -6.34 -3.63 -16.59
CA ILE A 40 -7.08 -2.79 -15.63
C ILE A 40 -6.88 -1.30 -15.94
N TYR A 41 -5.65 -0.87 -16.25
CA TYR A 41 -5.40 0.53 -16.60
C TYR A 41 -6.08 0.95 -17.90
N ASP A 42 -6.09 0.08 -18.92
CA ASP A 42 -6.77 0.35 -20.18
C ASP A 42 -8.30 0.44 -20.00
N GLU A 43 -8.89 -0.46 -19.21
CA GLU A 43 -10.31 -0.43 -18.84
C GLU A 43 -10.66 0.86 -18.07
N GLU A 44 -9.85 1.25 -17.08
CA GLU A 44 -10.11 2.46 -16.30
C GLU A 44 -9.88 3.74 -17.11
N ALA A 45 -8.90 3.75 -18.04
CA ALA A 45 -8.66 4.87 -18.94
C ALA A 45 -9.83 5.09 -19.93
N THR A 46 -10.45 3.99 -20.39
CA THR A 46 -11.62 4.05 -21.28
C THR A 46 -12.92 4.32 -20.56
N ARG A 47 -12.98 4.09 -19.23
CA ARG A 47 -14.13 4.36 -18.36
C ARG A 47 -14.27 5.81 -17.95
N ILE A 48 -13.33 6.68 -18.29
CA ILE A 48 -13.42 8.10 -17.99
C ILE A 48 -14.57 8.71 -18.80
N ASP A 49 -15.70 8.95 -18.13
CA ASP A 49 -16.84 9.60 -18.74
C ASP A 49 -16.44 10.98 -19.29
N PRO A 50 -16.95 11.38 -20.47
CA PRO A 50 -16.67 12.69 -21.06
C PRO A 50 -17.12 13.85 -20.16
N SER A 51 -18.06 13.61 -19.23
CA SER A 51 -18.44 14.57 -18.19
C SER A 51 -17.30 14.84 -17.21
N THR A 52 -16.48 13.86 -16.86
CA THR A 52 -15.34 14.02 -15.95
C THR A 52 -14.24 14.89 -16.57
N LEU A 53 -13.97 14.69 -17.86
CA LEU A 53 -13.07 15.55 -18.64
C LEU A 53 -13.66 16.96 -18.82
N SER A 54 -14.97 17.06 -19.05
CA SER A 54 -15.66 18.35 -19.14
C SER A 54 -15.63 19.12 -17.82
N ILE A 55 -15.85 18.47 -16.68
CA ILE A 55 -15.78 19.08 -15.34
C ILE A 55 -14.35 19.54 -15.02
N ALA A 56 -13.34 18.75 -15.39
CA ALA A 56 -11.94 19.12 -15.24
C ALA A 56 -11.52 20.28 -16.15
N SER A 57 -12.20 20.47 -17.28
CA SER A 57 -12.00 21.59 -18.22
C SER A 57 -12.76 22.86 -17.80
N LEU A 58 -13.93 22.69 -17.16
CA LEU A 58 -14.79 23.78 -16.70
C LEU A 58 -14.27 24.49 -15.44
N LEU A 59 -13.52 23.77 -14.61
CA LEU A 59 -12.91 24.33 -13.41
C LEU A 59 -11.41 24.51 -13.66
N SER A 60 -10.92 25.74 -13.53
CA SER A 60 -9.48 25.97 -13.50
C SER A 60 -8.86 25.10 -12.40
N GLN A 61 -7.64 24.59 -12.60
CA GLN A 61 -6.93 23.80 -11.58
C GLN A 61 -6.89 24.50 -10.20
N ARG A 62 -6.93 25.84 -10.22
CA ARG A 62 -7.03 26.69 -9.03
C ARG A 62 -8.36 26.56 -8.28
N GLU A 63 -9.48 26.45 -8.99
CA GLU A 63 -10.80 26.26 -8.40
C GLU A 63 -10.98 24.86 -7.83
N ILE A 64 -10.48 23.84 -8.54
CA ILE A 64 -10.50 22.45 -8.06
C ILE A 64 -9.69 22.34 -6.76
N SER A 65 -8.46 22.89 -6.76
CA SER A 65 -7.59 22.84 -5.59
C SER A 65 -8.15 23.65 -4.40
N SER A 66 -8.78 24.80 -4.64
CA SER A 66 -9.40 25.59 -3.56
C SER A 66 -10.60 24.87 -2.94
N ALA A 67 -11.46 24.26 -3.76
CA ALA A 67 -12.61 23.50 -3.30
C ALA A 67 -12.18 22.25 -2.50
N LEU A 68 -11.18 21.50 -3.00
CA LEU A 68 -10.61 20.36 -2.30
C LEU A 68 -9.97 20.76 -0.96
N ASN A 69 -9.21 21.85 -0.94
CA ASN A 69 -8.60 22.35 0.29
C ASN A 69 -9.67 22.81 1.30
N THR A 70 -10.75 23.42 0.83
CA THR A 70 -11.87 23.82 1.69
C THR A 70 -12.58 22.60 2.28
N ALA A 71 -12.91 21.60 1.47
CA ALA A 71 -13.52 20.35 1.92
C ALA A 71 -12.64 19.61 2.93
N ARG A 72 -11.32 19.53 2.68
CA ARG A 72 -10.36 18.94 3.62
C ARG A 72 -10.28 19.71 4.94
N ARG A 73 -10.32 21.04 4.93
CA ARG A 73 -10.32 21.84 6.17
C ARG A 73 -11.58 21.62 7.01
N LEU A 74 -12.72 21.38 6.37
CA LEU A 74 -13.98 21.07 7.06
C LEU A 74 -14.00 19.66 7.66
N GLN A 75 -13.25 18.72 7.09
CA GLN A 75 -13.12 17.34 7.59
C GLN A 75 -11.87 17.11 8.43
N ALA A 76 -10.96 18.08 8.50
CA ALA A 76 -9.75 17.96 9.28
C ALA A 76 -10.15 17.81 10.75
N PRO A 77 -9.72 16.73 11.43
CA PRO A 77 -9.98 16.58 12.85
C PRO A 77 -9.40 17.81 13.56
N HIS A 78 -10.20 18.41 14.44
CA HIS A 78 -9.75 19.51 15.27
C HIS A 78 -8.56 19.04 16.11
N ILE A 79 -7.36 19.51 15.77
CA ILE A 79 -6.18 19.29 16.60
C ILE A 79 -6.34 20.21 17.80
N PRO A 80 -6.41 19.69 19.04
CA PRO A 80 -6.51 20.54 20.22
C PRO A 80 -5.30 21.48 20.34
N ASP A 81 -5.56 22.69 20.82
CA ASP A 81 -4.56 23.74 20.98
C ASP A 81 -3.49 23.42 22.04
N SER A 82 -3.70 22.36 22.83
CA SER A 82 -2.78 21.90 23.86
C SER A 82 -2.11 20.59 23.49
N GLN A 83 -0.91 20.42 24.05
CA GLN A 83 -0.08 19.22 23.87
C GLN A 83 -0.85 17.99 24.38
N ILE A 84 -1.26 17.10 23.46
CA ILE A 84 -2.07 15.89 23.76
C ILE A 84 -1.24 14.81 24.46
N PHE A 85 0.09 14.93 24.42
CA PHE A 85 1.00 13.89 24.85
C PHE A 85 2.05 14.44 25.81
N ASP A 86 2.09 13.87 27.01
CA ASP A 86 3.19 14.06 27.94
C ASP A 86 4.45 13.41 27.34
N ILE A 87 5.42 14.23 26.95
CA ILE A 87 6.72 13.73 26.50
C ILE A 87 7.49 13.26 27.74
N PRO A 88 7.88 11.98 27.85
CA PRO A 88 8.61 11.51 29.02
C PRO A 88 9.94 12.25 29.18
N GLU A 89 10.37 12.51 30.42
CA GLU A 89 11.55 13.34 30.70
C GLU A 89 12.81 12.81 30.01
N SER A 90 12.94 11.49 29.84
CA SER A 90 14.03 10.83 29.11
C SER A 90 14.18 11.29 27.65
N PHE A 91 13.10 11.77 27.02
CA PHE A 91 13.07 12.26 25.65
C PHE A 91 13.21 13.79 25.56
N THR A 92 13.19 14.50 26.69
CA THR A 92 13.30 15.98 26.74
C THR A 92 14.74 16.46 26.89
N ILE A 93 15.68 15.55 27.14
CA ILE A 93 17.05 15.85 27.52
C ILE A 93 18.01 15.31 26.45
N THR A 94 18.93 16.16 25.98
CA THR A 94 19.98 15.77 25.03
C THR A 94 21.10 14.98 25.71
N LEU A 95 21.97 14.33 24.93
CA LEU A 95 23.18 13.65 25.44
C LEU A 95 24.12 14.58 26.25
N LYS A 96 23.98 15.90 26.12
CA LYS A 96 24.72 16.93 26.87
C LYS A 96 23.95 17.44 28.10
N ASN A 97 22.90 16.74 28.50
CA ASN A 97 22.02 17.10 29.62
C ASN A 97 21.30 18.45 29.47
N GLN A 98 21.02 18.87 28.23
CA GLN A 98 20.30 20.11 27.93
C GLN A 98 18.86 19.80 27.55
N ARG A 99 17.91 20.50 28.16
CA ARG A 99 16.49 20.45 27.80
C ARG A 99 16.25 21.23 26.51
N PHE A 100 15.58 20.62 25.53
CA PHE A 100 15.14 21.33 24.33
C PHE A 100 13.62 21.45 24.37
N TYR A 101 13.10 22.68 24.35
CA TYR A 101 11.67 22.91 24.26
C TYR A 101 11.24 22.78 22.80
N VAL A 102 10.31 21.87 22.50
CA VAL A 102 9.58 21.93 21.23
C VAL A 102 8.53 23.03 21.39
N LEU A 103 8.89 24.24 20.94
CA LEU A 103 7.96 25.36 20.85
C LEU A 103 7.03 25.10 19.67
N ILE A 104 5.89 24.46 19.93
CA ILE A 104 4.82 24.32 18.95
C ILE A 104 4.03 25.63 19.00
N ARG A 105 4.09 26.41 17.91
CA ARG A 105 3.23 27.58 17.68
C ARG A 105 1.96 27.16 16.99
#